data_AF-A0A0F7SC32-F1
#
_entry.id   AF-A0A0F7SC32-F1
#
_cell.length_a   1.000
_cell.length_b   1.000
_cell.length_c   1.000
_cell.angle_alpha   90.00
_cell.angle_beta   90.00
_cell.angle_gamma   90.00
#
_symmetry.space_group_name_H-M   'P 1'
#
loop_
_entity.id
_entity.type
_entity.pdbx_description
1 polymer ?
#
loop_
_entity_poly.entity_id
_entity_poly.type
_entity_poly.pdbx_seq_one_letter_code
_entity_poly.pdbx_strand_id
1 'polypeptide(L)'
;MQFLMYLKSPRTGHAGDTFHYSWPLPFVPVVDVLTGKITRVDWCYTGDSADGMVHTWKQGWAQSNMEEREYMPHLQKDFQPRAGLKPLIVQQAEGSSFTVKGKSVEWQGWQFRISWTAREGLTLHDLRFKDRSVFHRLSMSETTVPYGDPRPPLHRKQAFDVGDASCGFTANSLSLGCDCLGAIHYFDGHLALPSGELLQQQNVVCMHEVDDGLGMKHTNYRTNNPYV
;
A
#
# COMPACT_ATOMS: atom_id res chain seq x y z
N MET A 1 20.65 -10.34 -4.27
CA MET A 1 19.65 -9.26 -4.42
C MET A 1 20.17 -8.18 -5.36
N GLN A 2 19.30 -7.56 -6.15
CA GLN A 2 19.64 -6.41 -7.01
C GLN A 2 19.28 -5.11 -6.29
N PHE A 3 20.19 -4.15 -6.27
CA PHE A 3 19.98 -2.85 -5.64
C PHE A 3 19.81 -1.80 -6.73
N LEU A 4 18.58 -1.31 -6.90
CA LEU A 4 18.32 -0.16 -7.76
C LEU A 4 18.83 1.08 -7.06
N MET A 5 19.73 1.79 -7.73
CA MET A 5 20.42 2.92 -7.15
C MET A 5 19.69 4.20 -7.50
N TYR A 6 19.55 5.08 -6.52
CA TYR A 6 18.91 6.38 -6.67
C TYR A 6 19.77 7.44 -6.00
N LEU A 7 19.76 8.65 -6.55
CA LEU A 7 20.44 9.78 -5.95
C LEU A 7 19.50 10.49 -4.98
N LYS A 8 20.01 10.88 -3.81
CA LYS A 8 19.33 11.85 -2.97
C LYS A 8 19.46 13.23 -3.61
N SER A 9 18.39 14.01 -3.74
CA SER A 9 18.49 15.33 -4.37
C SER A 9 19.64 16.14 -3.74
N PRO A 10 20.56 16.69 -4.55
CA PRO A 10 21.65 17.50 -4.02
C PRO A 10 21.20 18.78 -3.31
N ARG A 11 19.96 19.25 -3.53
CA ARG A 11 19.47 20.52 -2.96
C ARG A 11 18.64 20.30 -1.71
N THR A 12 17.75 19.32 -1.72
CA THR A 12 16.88 18.97 -0.59
C THR A 12 17.44 17.82 0.27
N GLY A 13 18.58 17.24 -0.11
CA GLY A 13 19.16 16.04 0.48
C GLY A 13 19.52 16.12 1.97
N HIS A 14 19.45 17.28 2.60
CA HIS A 14 19.59 17.42 4.04
C HIS A 14 18.30 17.08 4.80
N ALA A 15 17.12 17.15 4.17
CA ALA A 15 15.81 17.06 4.83
C ALA A 15 15.34 15.64 5.19
N GLY A 16 16.05 14.59 4.78
CA GLY A 16 15.66 13.20 5.05
C GLY A 16 14.58 12.64 4.11
N ASP A 17 13.54 13.42 3.83
CA ASP A 17 12.31 12.99 3.15
C ASP A 17 12.28 13.21 1.62
N THR A 18 13.44 13.37 1.00
CA THR A 18 13.54 13.65 -0.45
C THR A 18 13.06 12.48 -1.30
N PHE A 19 12.37 12.77 -2.40
CA PHE A 19 11.89 11.80 -3.37
C PHE A 19 13.01 11.25 -4.26
N HIS A 20 13.87 10.41 -3.69
CA HIS A 20 15.00 9.79 -4.40
C HIS A 20 14.58 8.99 -5.66
N TYR A 21 13.36 8.44 -5.70
CA TYR A 21 12.85 7.75 -6.90
C TYR A 21 12.79 8.62 -8.16
N SER A 22 12.74 9.95 -8.02
CA SER A 22 12.83 10.88 -9.15
C SER A 22 14.23 10.96 -9.77
N TRP A 23 15.24 10.36 -9.13
CA TRP A 23 16.64 10.41 -9.54
C TRP A 23 17.26 9.00 -9.67
N PRO A 24 16.79 8.15 -10.60
CA PRO A 24 17.38 6.83 -10.83
C PRO A 24 18.81 6.94 -11.36
N LEU A 25 19.70 6.10 -10.86
CA LEU A 25 21.08 5.95 -11.36
C LEU A 25 21.17 4.75 -12.32
N PRO A 26 22.02 4.81 -13.36
CA PRO A 26 22.03 3.82 -14.44
C PRO A 26 22.85 2.56 -14.13
N PHE A 27 23.08 2.25 -12.87
CA PHE A 27 23.81 1.05 -12.44
C PHE A 27 23.11 0.33 -11.30
N VAL A 28 23.25 -0.98 -11.27
CA VAL A 28 22.54 -1.89 -10.38
C VAL A 28 23.55 -2.90 -9.80
N PRO A 29 24.10 -2.65 -8.60
CA PRO A 29 24.91 -3.63 -7.91
C PRO A 29 24.11 -4.89 -7.60
N VAL A 30 24.71 -6.05 -7.84
CA VAL A 30 24.15 -7.35 -7.48
C VAL A 30 24.94 -7.91 -6.31
N VAL A 31 24.27 -8.02 -5.17
CA VAL A 31 24.90 -8.35 -3.89
C VAL A 31 24.44 -9.73 -3.43
N ASP A 32 25.39 -10.55 -3.00
CA ASP A 32 25.10 -11.71 -2.16
C ASP A 32 24.74 -11.21 -0.75
N VAL A 33 23.49 -11.37 -0.36
CA VAL A 33 22.96 -10.84 0.91
C VAL A 33 23.42 -11.63 2.13
N LEU A 34 23.92 -12.86 1.94
CA LEU A 34 24.45 -13.67 3.03
C LEU A 34 25.90 -13.27 3.34
N THR A 35 26.69 -13.01 2.30
CA THR A 35 28.11 -12.65 2.48
C THR A 35 28.36 -11.14 2.45
N GLY A 36 27.38 -10.33 2.07
CA GLY A 36 27.52 -8.88 1.86
C GLY A 36 28.42 -8.47 0.69
N LYS A 37 28.73 -9.40 -0.23
CA LYS A 37 29.70 -9.15 -1.33
C LYS A 37 28.99 -8.71 -2.60
N ILE A 38 29.51 -7.67 -3.25
CA ILE A 38 29.12 -7.32 -4.61
C ILE A 38 29.67 -8.40 -5.54
N THR A 39 28.77 -9.10 -6.22
CA THR A 39 29.10 -10.16 -7.19
C THR A 39 29.35 -9.59 -8.58
N ARG A 40 28.61 -8.53 -8.94
CA ARG A 40 28.77 -7.77 -10.18
C ARG A 40 28.02 -6.43 -10.11
N VAL A 41 28.22 -5.59 -11.12
CA VAL A 41 27.44 -4.36 -11.34
C VAL A 41 26.85 -4.42 -12.73
N ASP A 42 25.51 -4.45 -12.81
CA ASP A 42 24.77 -4.37 -14.07
C ASP A 42 24.58 -2.88 -14.44
N TRP A 43 24.59 -2.54 -15.73
CA TRP A 43 24.35 -1.17 -16.21
C TRP A 43 23.05 -1.11 -17.00
N CYS A 44 22.19 -0.14 -16.68
CA CYS A 44 20.91 0.05 -17.35
C CYS A 44 21.09 0.65 -18.74
N TYR A 45 20.32 0.16 -19.71
CA TYR A 45 20.08 0.86 -20.96
C TYR A 45 19.12 2.02 -20.70
N THR A 46 19.53 3.23 -21.09
CA THR A 46 18.74 4.47 -20.88
C THR A 46 18.17 5.03 -22.19
N GLY A 47 18.57 4.46 -23.33
CA GLY A 47 17.93 4.65 -24.62
C GLY A 47 16.82 3.65 -24.91
N ASP A 48 15.99 3.91 -25.91
CA ASP A 48 14.87 3.04 -26.35
C ASP A 48 15.24 2.11 -27.53
N SER A 49 14.23 1.49 -28.16
CA SER A 49 14.47 0.64 -29.33
C SER A 49 14.84 1.45 -30.59
N ALA A 50 14.49 2.74 -30.64
CA ALA A 50 14.78 3.61 -31.77
C ALA A 50 16.24 4.08 -31.78
N ASP A 51 16.88 4.17 -30.61
CA ASP A 51 18.31 4.50 -30.48
C ASP A 51 19.24 3.27 -30.33
N GLY A 52 18.68 2.06 -30.48
CA GLY A 52 19.45 0.82 -30.52
C GLY A 52 19.91 0.32 -29.15
N MET A 53 19.17 0.65 -28.08
CA MET A 53 19.49 0.19 -26.72
C MET A 53 20.87 0.68 -26.29
N VAL A 54 21.12 1.98 -26.40
CA VAL A 54 22.41 2.56 -26.01
C VAL A 54 22.39 3.08 -24.57
N HIS A 55 23.58 3.16 -23.98
CA HIS A 55 23.79 3.82 -22.69
C HIS A 55 23.87 5.34 -22.88
N THR A 56 22.74 6.00 -23.14
CA THR A 56 22.67 7.45 -23.39
C THR A 56 23.26 8.29 -22.25
N TRP A 57 23.20 7.80 -21.01
CA TRP A 57 23.82 8.47 -19.86
C TRP A 57 25.34 8.69 -19.99
N LYS A 58 26.03 7.92 -20.84
CA LYS A 58 27.47 8.12 -21.15
C LYS A 58 27.74 9.33 -22.05
N GLN A 59 26.73 9.79 -22.79
CA GLN A 59 26.83 10.92 -23.72
C GLN A 59 26.55 12.26 -23.01
N GLY A 60 25.90 12.21 -21.85
CA GLY A 60 25.57 13.36 -21.01
C GLY A 60 24.35 13.06 -20.15
N TRP A 61 24.28 13.68 -18.96
CA TRP A 61 23.07 13.58 -18.12
C TRP A 61 22.02 14.56 -18.63
N ALA A 62 20.84 14.06 -19.00
CA ALA A 62 19.76 14.92 -19.50
C ALA A 62 19.33 15.93 -18.42
N GLN A 63 19.20 17.20 -18.78
CA GLN A 63 18.78 18.26 -17.83
C GLN A 63 17.38 18.04 -17.27
N SER A 64 16.48 17.39 -18.03
CA SER A 64 15.16 16.98 -17.56
C SER A 64 15.20 15.97 -16.41
N ASN A 65 16.28 15.20 -16.30
CA ASN A 65 16.55 14.31 -15.16
C ASN A 65 17.14 15.07 -13.96
N MET A 66 17.24 16.40 -14.03
CA MET A 66 17.73 17.27 -12.96
C MET A 66 16.65 18.15 -12.34
N GLU A 67 15.38 17.89 -12.66
CA GLU A 67 14.23 18.59 -12.08
C GLU A 67 13.73 17.88 -10.83
N GLU A 68 13.56 18.62 -9.73
CA GLU A 68 13.05 18.08 -8.48
C GLU A 68 11.56 17.79 -8.58
N ARG A 69 11.17 16.57 -8.25
CA ARG A 69 9.77 16.13 -8.25
C ARG A 69 9.33 15.74 -6.84
N GLU A 70 9.52 16.65 -5.90
CA GLU A 70 9.24 16.37 -4.49
C GLU A 70 7.74 16.20 -4.24
N TYR A 71 7.35 15.20 -3.44
CA TYR A 71 5.95 14.98 -3.03
C TYR A 71 5.65 15.58 -1.65
N MET A 72 6.67 15.85 -0.85
CA MET A 72 6.49 16.44 0.47
C MET A 72 6.16 17.93 0.35
N PRO A 73 5.06 18.40 0.98
CA PRO A 73 4.66 19.81 0.96
C PRO A 73 5.79 20.79 1.30
N HIS A 74 6.62 20.46 2.28
CA HIS A 74 7.70 21.33 2.76
C HIS A 74 8.96 21.31 1.85
N LEU A 75 9.05 20.39 0.89
CA LEU A 75 10.14 20.30 -0.09
C LEU A 75 9.74 20.82 -1.47
N GLN A 76 8.45 21.02 -1.70
CA GLN A 76 7.95 21.56 -2.95
C GLN A 76 8.11 23.08 -2.99
N LYS A 77 8.75 23.56 -4.05
CA LYS A 77 8.83 24.99 -4.34
C LYS A 77 7.41 25.53 -4.57
N ASP A 78 7.05 26.56 -3.82
CA ASP A 78 5.76 27.26 -3.92
C ASP A 78 4.52 26.39 -3.61
N PHE A 79 4.67 25.35 -2.76
CA PHE A 79 3.52 24.54 -2.35
C PHE A 79 2.44 25.39 -1.70
N GLN A 80 1.21 25.22 -2.18
CA GLN A 80 0.01 25.78 -1.55
C GLN A 80 -1.03 24.66 -1.46
N PRO A 81 -1.61 24.39 -0.27
CA PRO A 81 -2.71 23.45 -0.15
C PRO A 81 -3.88 23.94 -1.00
N ARG A 82 -4.66 22.99 -1.54
CA ARG A 82 -5.85 23.32 -2.34
C ARG A 82 -6.83 24.13 -1.50
N ALA A 83 -7.10 25.36 -1.92
CA ALA A 83 -8.07 26.23 -1.26
C ALA A 83 -9.50 25.72 -1.42
N GLY A 84 -10.37 26.09 -0.48
CA GLY A 84 -11.82 25.88 -0.59
C GLY A 84 -12.32 24.49 -0.16
N LEU A 85 -11.46 23.58 0.30
CA LEU A 85 -11.89 22.32 0.92
C LEU A 85 -12.58 22.61 2.25
N LYS A 86 -13.85 22.21 2.37
CA LYS A 86 -14.62 22.28 3.62
C LYS A 86 -14.48 20.96 4.38
N PRO A 87 -14.52 20.99 5.74
CA PRO A 87 -14.50 19.77 6.53
C PRO A 87 -15.67 18.83 6.20
N LEU A 88 -15.39 17.52 6.14
CA LEU A 88 -16.39 16.45 6.09
C LEU A 88 -16.21 15.59 7.33
N ILE A 89 -17.27 15.44 8.12
CA ILE A 89 -17.24 14.71 9.39
C ILE A 89 -18.22 13.55 9.29
N VAL A 90 -17.73 12.33 9.56
CA VAL A 90 -18.54 11.11 9.66
C VAL A 90 -18.66 10.75 11.13
N GLN A 91 -19.87 10.63 11.64
CA GLN A 91 -20.12 10.34 13.06
C GLN A 91 -21.21 9.28 13.21
N GLN A 92 -21.00 8.38 14.18
CA GLN A 92 -22.02 7.43 14.65
C GLN A 92 -22.21 7.67 16.15
N ALA A 93 -23.20 8.50 16.51
CA ALA A 93 -23.37 9.01 17.87
C ALA A 93 -23.62 7.89 18.91
N GLU A 94 -24.20 6.77 18.47
CA GLU A 94 -24.51 5.60 19.31
C GLU A 94 -23.45 4.49 19.17
N GLY A 95 -22.35 4.75 18.45
CA GLY A 95 -21.33 3.76 18.13
C GLY A 95 -21.64 2.96 16.86
N SER A 96 -20.79 1.98 16.56
CA SER A 96 -20.92 1.09 15.41
C SER A 96 -22.02 0.05 15.61
N SER A 97 -22.69 -0.35 14.53
CA SER A 97 -23.70 -1.42 14.54
C SER A 97 -23.09 -2.82 14.58
N PHE A 98 -21.78 -2.97 14.38
CA PHE A 98 -21.08 -4.24 14.57
C PHE A 98 -20.67 -4.43 16.03
N THR A 99 -20.54 -5.70 16.43
CA THR A 99 -19.92 -6.06 17.71
C THR A 99 -18.66 -6.89 17.49
N VAL A 100 -17.67 -6.70 18.36
CA VAL A 100 -16.41 -7.46 18.34
C VAL A 100 -16.21 -8.15 19.68
N LYS A 101 -16.02 -9.47 19.65
CA LYS A 101 -15.66 -10.29 20.81
C LYS A 101 -14.37 -11.03 20.52
N GLY A 102 -13.25 -10.48 20.98
CA GLY A 102 -11.91 -10.96 20.63
C GLY A 102 -11.65 -10.78 19.14
N LYS A 103 -11.74 -11.86 18.37
CA LYS A 103 -11.59 -11.86 16.90
C LYS A 103 -12.90 -12.14 16.15
N SER A 104 -13.99 -12.42 16.88
CA SER A 104 -15.31 -12.66 16.29
C SER A 104 -16.02 -11.34 16.04
N VAL A 105 -16.61 -11.21 14.85
CA VAL A 105 -17.37 -10.03 14.41
C VAL A 105 -18.79 -10.45 14.05
N GLU A 106 -19.76 -9.66 14.49
CA GLU A 106 -21.17 -9.77 14.09
C GLU A 106 -21.65 -8.43 13.55
N TRP A 107 -22.26 -8.41 12.35
CA TRP A 107 -22.74 -7.19 11.70
C TRP A 107 -23.85 -7.46 10.69
N GLN A 108 -25.05 -6.89 10.87
CA GLN A 108 -26.15 -6.94 9.89
C GLN A 108 -26.44 -8.35 9.29
N GLY A 109 -26.39 -9.38 10.14
CA GLY A 109 -26.61 -10.78 9.76
C GLY A 109 -25.35 -11.51 9.29
N TRP A 110 -24.21 -10.83 9.15
CA TRP A 110 -22.90 -11.45 8.97
C TRP A 110 -22.30 -11.88 10.30
N GLN A 111 -21.62 -13.01 10.28
CA GLN A 111 -20.75 -13.50 11.34
C GLN A 111 -19.44 -13.98 10.72
N PHE A 112 -18.29 -13.57 11.26
CA PHE A 112 -16.99 -14.01 10.78
C PHE A 112 -15.91 -13.79 11.84
N ARG A 113 -14.71 -14.31 11.59
CA ARG A 113 -13.52 -14.06 12.41
C ARG A 113 -12.45 -13.34 11.62
N ILE A 114 -11.88 -12.29 12.20
CA ILE A 114 -10.71 -11.60 11.66
C ILE A 114 -9.44 -12.24 12.22
N SER A 115 -8.47 -12.46 11.36
CA SER A 115 -7.11 -12.83 11.76
C SER A 115 -6.11 -12.04 10.95
N TRP A 116 -4.86 -12.06 11.39
CA TRP A 116 -3.76 -11.38 10.76
C TRP A 116 -2.53 -12.28 10.75
N THR A 117 -1.79 -12.30 9.65
CA THR A 117 -0.54 -13.08 9.52
C THR A 117 0.56 -12.22 8.92
N ALA A 118 1.81 -12.54 9.25
CA ALA A 118 2.97 -11.83 8.70
C ALA A 118 2.96 -11.83 7.16
N ARG A 119 2.63 -12.97 6.54
CA ARG A 119 2.63 -13.11 5.08
C ARG A 119 1.46 -12.39 4.43
N GLU A 120 0.23 -12.76 4.78
CA GLU A 120 -0.98 -12.35 4.04
C GLU A 120 -1.59 -11.04 4.55
N GLY A 121 -1.18 -10.57 5.73
CA GLY A 121 -1.89 -9.49 6.42
C GLY A 121 -3.28 -9.97 6.88
N LEU A 122 -4.33 -9.21 6.56
CA LEU A 122 -5.71 -9.52 6.91
C LEU A 122 -6.19 -10.84 6.30
N THR A 123 -6.79 -11.68 7.13
CA THR A 123 -7.50 -12.90 6.70
C THR A 123 -8.84 -12.99 7.41
N LEU A 124 -9.86 -13.49 6.71
CA LEU A 124 -11.20 -13.71 7.25
C LEU A 124 -11.50 -15.20 7.31
N HIS A 125 -12.19 -15.66 8.36
CA HIS A 125 -12.49 -17.06 8.61
C HIS A 125 -13.96 -17.27 9.00
N ASP A 126 -14.52 -18.42 8.63
CA ASP A 126 -15.89 -18.86 8.95
C ASP A 126 -16.94 -17.79 8.65
N LEU A 127 -16.93 -17.25 7.43
CA LEU A 127 -17.86 -16.22 6.99
C LEU A 127 -19.24 -16.82 6.77
N ARG A 128 -20.22 -16.31 7.50
CA ARG A 128 -21.62 -16.72 7.44
C ARG A 128 -22.52 -15.52 7.25
N PHE A 129 -23.58 -15.70 6.48
CA PHE A 129 -24.66 -14.72 6.37
C PHE A 129 -25.99 -15.38 6.72
N LYS A 130 -26.66 -14.86 7.76
CA LYS A 130 -27.89 -15.41 8.35
C LYS A 130 -27.72 -16.91 8.64
N ASP A 131 -26.66 -17.24 9.38
CA ASP A 131 -26.24 -18.58 9.79
C ASP A 131 -25.84 -19.56 8.67
N ARG A 132 -25.93 -19.15 7.40
CA ARG A 132 -25.50 -19.97 6.26
C ARG A 132 -24.04 -19.71 5.95
N SER A 133 -23.25 -20.78 5.82
CA SER A 133 -21.85 -20.69 5.42
C SER A 133 -21.72 -20.10 4.01
N VAL A 134 -20.77 -19.17 3.85
CA VAL A 134 -20.43 -18.51 2.58
C VAL A 134 -18.99 -18.84 2.21
N PHE A 135 -18.03 -18.51 3.08
CA PHE A 135 -16.62 -18.83 2.90
C PHE A 135 -16.02 -19.43 4.17
N HIS A 136 -15.23 -20.49 4.03
CA HIS A 136 -14.46 -21.02 5.16
C HIS A 136 -13.29 -20.11 5.51
N ARG A 137 -12.58 -19.59 4.50
CA ARG A 137 -11.44 -18.68 4.64
C ARG A 137 -11.31 -17.78 3.41
N LEU A 138 -10.99 -16.50 3.62
CA LEU A 138 -10.72 -15.53 2.56
C LEU A 138 -9.44 -14.76 2.89
N SER A 139 -8.52 -14.65 1.92
CA SER A 139 -7.27 -13.91 2.06
C SER A 139 -6.73 -13.44 0.71
N MET A 140 -5.78 -12.51 0.75
CA MET A 140 -4.92 -12.19 -0.39
C MET A 140 -3.73 -13.15 -0.38
N SER A 141 -3.76 -14.16 -1.26
CA SER A 141 -2.75 -15.21 -1.27
C SER A 141 -1.44 -14.78 -1.92
N GLU A 142 -1.50 -13.94 -2.94
CA GLU A 142 -0.33 -13.43 -3.66
C GLU A 142 -0.70 -12.21 -4.52
N THR A 143 0.29 -11.35 -4.76
CA THR A 143 0.24 -10.25 -5.74
C THR A 143 1.58 -10.17 -6.44
N THR A 144 1.59 -10.27 -7.77
CA THR A 144 2.81 -10.10 -8.56
C THR A 144 2.81 -8.79 -9.34
N VAL A 145 3.97 -8.13 -9.41
CA VAL A 145 4.16 -6.84 -10.08
C VAL A 145 5.22 -6.96 -11.17
N PRO A 146 4.89 -7.56 -12.33
CA PRO A 146 5.82 -7.71 -13.45
C PRO A 146 6.00 -6.38 -14.19
N TYR A 147 7.24 -5.93 -14.31
CA TYR A 147 7.59 -4.78 -15.15
C TYR A 147 7.74 -5.21 -16.60
N GLY A 148 7.19 -4.40 -17.52
CA GLY A 148 7.23 -4.66 -18.98
C GLY A 148 8.45 -4.13 -19.71
N ASP A 149 9.47 -3.62 -19.01
CA ASP A 149 10.70 -3.14 -19.63
C ASP A 149 11.60 -4.35 -20.00
N PRO A 150 11.80 -4.66 -21.29
CA PRO A 150 12.55 -5.85 -21.70
C PRO A 150 14.06 -5.70 -21.51
N ARG A 151 14.55 -4.49 -21.21
CA ARG A 151 15.97 -4.17 -21.17
C ARG A 151 16.60 -4.75 -19.91
N PRO A 152 17.79 -5.38 -19.97
CA PRO A 152 18.49 -5.77 -18.75
C PRO A 152 18.95 -4.53 -17.97
N PRO A 153 18.98 -4.61 -16.63
CA PRO A 153 18.53 -5.74 -15.81
C PRO A 153 17.03 -5.68 -15.43
N LEU A 154 16.28 -4.71 -15.96
CA LEU A 154 14.91 -4.36 -15.53
C LEU A 154 13.87 -5.43 -15.84
N HIS A 155 14.08 -6.24 -16.88
CA HIS A 155 13.18 -7.37 -17.22
C HIS A 155 13.04 -8.42 -16.09
N ARG A 156 13.94 -8.41 -15.08
CA ARG A 156 13.83 -9.28 -13.90
C ARG A 156 12.96 -8.72 -12.79
N LYS A 157 12.48 -7.47 -12.92
CA LYS A 157 11.60 -6.84 -11.92
C LYS A 157 10.21 -7.47 -12.01
N GLN A 158 10.00 -8.48 -11.18
CA GLN A 158 8.71 -9.11 -10.94
C GLN A 158 8.68 -9.52 -9.48
N ALA A 159 8.25 -8.61 -8.61
CA ALA A 159 8.06 -8.93 -7.21
C ALA A 159 6.84 -9.84 -7.06
N PHE A 160 6.88 -10.73 -6.07
CA PHE A 160 5.72 -11.38 -5.51
C PHE A 160 5.51 -10.77 -4.12
N ASP A 161 4.75 -9.68 -4.01
CA ASP A 161 4.77 -8.82 -2.83
C ASP A 161 4.40 -9.57 -1.54
N VAL A 162 3.44 -10.50 -1.62
CA VAL A 162 3.01 -11.29 -0.46
C VAL A 162 4.08 -12.31 -0.10
N GLY A 163 4.69 -12.97 -1.08
CA GLY A 163 5.73 -13.99 -0.87
C GLY A 163 7.10 -13.44 -0.47
N ASP A 164 7.56 -12.38 -1.15
CA ASP A 164 8.91 -11.83 -1.06
C ASP A 164 9.04 -10.79 0.06
N ALA A 165 8.01 -9.96 0.26
CA ALA A 165 8.04 -8.85 1.22
C ALA A 165 7.09 -9.04 2.42
N SER A 166 6.06 -9.88 2.28
CA SER A 166 5.06 -10.20 3.31
C SER A 166 4.18 -8.99 3.69
N CYS A 167 2.93 -8.98 3.21
CA CYS A 167 2.00 -7.87 3.40
C CYS A 167 1.68 -7.52 4.86
N GLY A 168 1.66 -8.51 5.75
CA GLY A 168 1.55 -8.27 7.18
C GLY A 168 2.82 -7.62 7.72
N PHE A 169 3.99 -8.14 7.37
CA PHE A 169 5.26 -7.55 7.79
C PHE A 169 5.38 -6.07 7.36
N THR A 170 4.89 -5.73 6.17
CA THR A 170 4.88 -4.36 5.63
C THR A 170 3.63 -3.55 5.98
N ALA A 171 2.77 -4.03 6.90
CA ALA A 171 1.54 -3.32 7.26
C ALA A 171 1.86 -2.01 8.01
N ASN A 172 1.16 -0.94 7.63
CA ASN A 172 1.23 0.34 8.35
C ASN A 172 0.47 0.28 9.66
N SER A 173 0.87 1.12 10.62
CA SER A 173 0.04 1.45 11.77
C SER A 173 -0.96 2.54 11.36
N LEU A 174 -2.24 2.20 11.34
CA LEU A 174 -3.30 3.09 10.87
C LEU A 174 -3.70 4.11 11.94
N SER A 175 -3.98 5.34 11.50
CA SER A 175 -4.30 6.49 12.35
C SER A 175 -5.70 7.04 12.07
N LEU A 176 -6.41 7.40 13.15
CA LEU A 176 -7.78 7.92 13.09
C LEU A 176 -7.81 9.29 12.39
N GLY A 177 -8.72 9.44 11.42
CA GLY A 177 -8.93 10.69 10.69
C GLY A 177 -7.96 10.93 9.53
N CYS A 178 -6.86 10.17 9.44
CA CYS A 178 -5.96 10.18 8.30
C CYS A 178 -6.16 8.93 7.43
N ASP A 179 -6.05 7.74 8.02
CA ASP A 179 -6.16 6.46 7.30
C ASP A 179 -7.58 5.89 7.34
N CYS A 180 -8.26 6.00 8.49
CA CYS A 180 -9.62 5.49 8.68
C CYS A 180 -10.52 6.56 9.31
N LEU A 181 -11.71 6.80 8.74
CA LEU A 181 -12.64 7.88 9.10
C LEU A 181 -13.98 7.33 9.61
N GLY A 182 -14.49 7.88 10.72
CA GLY A 182 -15.74 7.46 11.36
C GLY A 182 -15.51 6.84 12.74
N ALA A 183 -16.40 5.92 13.14
CA ALA A 183 -16.22 5.13 14.37
C ALA A 183 -15.41 3.86 14.04
N ILE A 184 -14.17 3.79 14.53
CA ILE A 184 -13.20 2.77 14.12
C ILE A 184 -12.93 1.78 15.23
N HIS A 185 -12.91 0.49 14.87
CA HIS A 185 -12.30 -0.57 15.68
C HIS A 185 -10.98 -1.01 15.04
N TYR A 186 -9.90 -1.07 15.84
CA TYR A 186 -8.59 -1.47 15.37
C TYR A 186 -8.22 -2.87 15.86
N PHE A 187 -7.48 -3.61 15.04
CA PHE A 187 -6.84 -4.86 15.45
C PHE A 187 -5.32 -4.73 15.32
N ASP A 188 -4.63 -5.17 16.37
CA ASP A 188 -3.17 -5.27 16.38
C ASP A 188 -2.69 -6.59 15.76
N GLY A 189 -1.46 -6.55 15.26
CA GLY A 189 -0.69 -7.65 14.70
C GLY A 189 0.54 -7.96 15.52
N HIS A 190 1.08 -9.17 15.35
CA HIS A 190 2.31 -9.60 16.02
C HIS A 190 3.23 -10.30 15.03
N LEU A 191 4.48 -9.87 14.97
CA LEU A 191 5.53 -10.42 14.12
C LEU A 191 6.61 -11.07 14.99
N ALA A 192 7.18 -12.17 14.50
CA ALA A 192 8.43 -12.69 15.03
C ALA A 192 9.61 -12.05 14.27
N LEU A 193 10.49 -11.36 14.99
CA LEU A 193 11.72 -10.81 14.42
C LEU A 193 12.76 -11.93 14.20
N PRO A 194 13.80 -11.69 13.37
CA PRO A 194 14.92 -12.63 13.24
C PRO A 194 15.62 -12.97 14.56
N SER A 195 15.55 -12.09 15.57
CA SER A 195 16.02 -12.34 16.94
C SER A 195 15.17 -13.35 17.73
N GLY A 196 13.98 -13.67 17.24
CA GLY A 196 12.95 -14.42 17.97
C GLY A 196 12.06 -13.56 18.86
N GLU A 197 12.33 -12.25 18.94
CA GLU A 197 11.51 -11.31 19.70
C GLU A 197 10.16 -11.04 19.01
N LEU A 198 9.15 -10.77 19.82
CA LEU A 198 7.81 -10.43 19.35
C LEU A 198 7.72 -8.91 19.12
N LEU A 199 7.51 -8.50 17.88
CA LEU A 199 7.18 -7.13 17.53
C LEU A 199 5.65 -6.99 17.43
N GLN A 200 5.04 -6.24 18.35
CA GLN A 200 3.64 -5.84 18.22
C GLN A 200 3.52 -4.66 17.26
N GLN A 201 2.69 -4.81 16.23
CA GLN A 201 2.30 -3.72 15.33
C GLN A 201 0.89 -3.28 15.70
N GLN A 202 0.77 -2.01 16.08
CA GLN A 202 -0.50 -1.43 16.49
C GLN A 202 -1.34 -1.05 15.28
N ASN A 203 -2.66 -1.22 15.36
CA ASN A 203 -3.63 -0.72 14.37
C ASN A 203 -3.38 -1.20 12.93
N VAL A 204 -2.99 -2.46 12.73
CA VAL A 204 -2.69 -3.02 11.38
C VAL A 204 -3.93 -3.33 10.55
N VAL A 205 -5.11 -3.38 11.18
CA VAL A 205 -6.41 -3.50 10.51
C VAL A 205 -7.36 -2.52 11.16
N CYS A 206 -8.06 -1.72 10.35
CA CYS A 206 -9.19 -0.93 10.81
C CYS A 206 -10.49 -1.53 10.27
N MET A 207 -11.53 -1.53 11.10
CA MET A 207 -12.88 -1.98 10.76
C MET A 207 -13.88 -0.89 11.14
N HIS A 208 -14.71 -0.51 10.18
CA HIS A 208 -15.71 0.54 10.35
C HIS A 208 -16.87 0.37 9.37
N GLU A 209 -17.94 1.12 9.60
CA GLU A 209 -19.07 1.20 8.68
C GLU A 209 -18.94 2.45 7.79
N VAL A 210 -19.47 2.33 6.57
CA VAL A 210 -19.52 3.42 5.59
C VAL A 210 -20.91 3.41 4.96
N ASP A 211 -21.49 4.59 4.77
CA ASP A 211 -22.66 4.75 3.91
C ASP A 211 -22.25 4.55 2.44
N ASP A 212 -22.88 3.59 1.76
CA ASP A 212 -22.59 3.24 0.36
C ASP A 212 -23.77 3.58 -0.56
N GLY A 213 -24.43 4.71 -0.28
CA GLY A 213 -25.54 5.21 -1.08
C GLY A 213 -26.82 4.37 -0.99
N LEU A 214 -27.60 4.35 -2.08
CA LEU A 214 -28.94 3.74 -2.12
C LEU A 214 -28.86 2.22 -2.34
N GLY A 215 -29.25 1.43 -1.34
CA GLY A 215 -29.36 -0.03 -1.48
C GLY A 215 -30.53 -0.48 -2.37
N MET A 216 -31.70 0.17 -2.24
CA MET A 216 -32.86 -0.05 -3.11
C MET A 216 -33.66 1.25 -3.21
N LYS A 217 -34.35 1.46 -4.33
CA LYS A 217 -35.39 2.50 -4.41
C LYS A 217 -36.46 2.11 -5.41
N HIS A 218 -37.71 2.21 -5.00
CA HIS A 218 -38.86 2.07 -5.88
C HIS A 218 -39.93 3.08 -5.49
N THR A 219 -40.52 3.78 -6.47
CA THR A 219 -41.68 4.65 -6.23
C THR A 219 -42.87 4.09 -6.97
N ASN A 220 -43.94 3.77 -6.25
CA ASN A 220 -45.19 3.40 -6.88
C ASN A 220 -45.83 4.66 -7.49
N TYR A 221 -45.75 4.80 -8.82
CA TYR A 221 -46.22 5.99 -9.53
C TYR A 221 -47.73 6.27 -9.37
N ARG A 222 -48.53 5.27 -8.98
CA ARG A 222 -49.98 5.45 -8.77
C ARG A 222 -50.29 6.12 -7.44
N THR A 223 -49.46 5.87 -6.42
CA THR A 223 -49.65 6.39 -5.07
C THR A 223 -48.60 7.42 -4.66
N ASN A 224 -47.56 7.62 -5.47
CA ASN A 224 -46.36 8.39 -5.15
C ASN A 224 -45.62 7.91 -3.89
N ASN A 225 -45.86 6.67 -3.42
CA ASN A 225 -45.20 6.13 -2.24
C ASN A 225 -43.79 5.61 -2.61
N PRO A 226 -42.71 6.13 -1.99
CA PRO A 226 -41.38 5.56 -2.12
C PRO A 226 -41.17 4.41 -1.12
N TYR A 227 -40.48 3.37 -1.58
CA TYR A 227 -39.69 2.45 -0.76
C TYR A 227 -38.23 2.78 -1.04
N VAL A 228 -37.48 3.09 0.02
CA VAL A 228 -36.03 3.31 0.01
C VAL A 228 -35.43 2.32 0.99
#